data_AF-A0A8I0VH67-F1
#
_entry.id   AF-A0A8I0VH67-F1
#
_cell.length_a   1.000
_cell.length_b   1.000
_cell.length_c   1.000
_cell.angle_alpha   90.00
_cell.angle_beta   90.00
_cell.angle_gamma   90.00
#
_symmetry.space_group_name_H-M   'P 1'
#
loop_
_entity.id
_entity.type
_entity.pdbx_description
1 polymer ?
#
loop_
_entity_poly.entity_id
_entity_poly.type
_entity_poly.pdbx_seq_one_letter_code
_entity_poly.pdbx_strand_id
1 'polypeptide(L)'
;MSALTLRIDPAASTTHAHAAVATLASLPESFRRTDDAGDVVVVAGGDGWAARARDAAAAGARALLVLDPGPAADADLAALADAGVPVVLDVPWRHDEAVRRVAPRIHRLAAPGALFEARATVASTDDLDGAARALALTTQALVGSPVTELSPLARTPDHLMLTGRTASGVIVIVSAVVTAHAHACATFRLVVGDRAAHVALPAPGTAAPGRASVTDAAGREDLPVVFESGHRTAMRLARDAAHGRCVPDDVADLRALLVAAPALADEARP
;
A
#
# COMPACT_ATOMS: atom_id res chain seq x y z
N MET A 1 5.68 -4.61 27.78
CA MET A 1 6.05 -3.44 26.95
C MET A 1 5.04 -2.35 27.21
N SER A 2 5.46 -1.08 27.36
CA SER A 2 4.49 0.02 27.50
C SER A 2 3.77 0.27 26.18
N ALA A 3 2.48 0.56 26.25
CA ALA A 3 1.73 1.08 25.10
C ALA A 3 2.35 2.41 24.65
N LEU A 4 2.43 2.62 23.34
CA LEU A 4 2.85 3.88 22.73
C LEU A 4 1.69 4.87 22.74
N THR A 5 1.99 6.15 22.80
CA THR A 5 0.97 7.19 22.55
C THR A 5 0.76 7.36 21.05
N LEU A 6 -0.50 7.49 20.61
CA LEU A 6 -0.87 7.67 19.22
C LEU A 6 -1.73 8.93 19.06
N ARG A 7 -1.27 9.84 18.20
CA ARG A 7 -2.02 11.04 17.78
C ARG A 7 -2.57 10.83 16.37
N ILE A 8 -3.81 11.23 16.15
CA ILE A 8 -4.42 11.29 14.82
C ILE A 8 -4.43 12.75 14.37
N ASP A 9 -3.89 13.03 13.19
CA ASP A 9 -3.87 14.38 12.61
C ASP A 9 -5.29 14.93 12.43
N PRO A 10 -5.61 16.12 12.97
CA PRO A 10 -6.93 16.74 12.81
C PRO A 10 -7.25 17.09 11.35
N ALA A 11 -6.26 17.20 10.46
CA ALA A 11 -6.47 17.45 9.04
C ALA A 11 -7.00 16.23 8.26
N ALA A 12 -7.25 15.10 8.94
CA ALA A 12 -7.79 13.92 8.30
C ALA A 12 -9.23 14.11 7.81
N SER A 13 -9.52 13.60 6.60
CA SER A 13 -10.90 13.46 6.14
C SER A 13 -11.69 12.59 7.12
N THR A 14 -13.02 12.77 7.16
CA THR A 14 -13.90 11.98 8.03
C THR A 14 -13.68 10.47 7.86
N THR A 15 -13.50 10.01 6.62
CA THR A 15 -13.22 8.60 6.31
C THR A 15 -11.91 8.12 6.93
N HIS A 16 -10.81 8.86 6.73
CA HIS A 16 -9.50 8.52 7.30
C HIS A 16 -9.50 8.55 8.83
N ALA A 17 -10.15 9.56 9.43
CA ALA A 17 -10.29 9.66 10.87
C ALA A 17 -11.06 8.46 11.44
N HIS A 18 -12.18 8.06 10.83
CA HIS A 18 -12.96 6.90 11.25
C HIS A 18 -12.15 5.60 11.15
N ALA A 19 -11.44 5.38 10.02
CA ALA A 19 -10.59 4.21 9.85
C ALA A 19 -9.48 4.13 10.91
N ALA A 20 -8.82 5.26 11.20
CA ALA A 20 -7.80 5.36 12.25
C ALA A 20 -8.37 5.04 13.64
N VAL A 21 -9.52 5.64 14.00
CA VAL A 21 -10.16 5.43 15.31
C VAL A 21 -10.63 3.99 15.48
N ALA A 22 -11.27 3.41 14.47
CA ALA A 22 -11.72 2.02 14.50
C ALA A 22 -10.53 1.04 14.65
N THR A 23 -9.44 1.30 13.92
CA THR A 23 -8.22 0.49 14.01
C THR A 23 -7.57 0.61 15.37
N LEU A 24 -7.46 1.83 15.91
CA LEU A 24 -6.93 2.09 17.25
C LEU A 24 -7.72 1.35 18.34
N ALA A 25 -9.05 1.37 18.26
CA ALA A 25 -9.93 0.67 19.20
C ALA A 25 -9.68 -0.85 19.23
N SER A 26 -9.16 -1.41 18.14
CA SER A 26 -8.80 -2.83 18.06
C SER A 26 -7.45 -3.17 18.70
N LEU A 27 -6.60 -2.17 19.02
CA LEU A 27 -5.22 -2.34 19.50
C LEU A 27 -4.98 -1.73 20.91
N PRO A 28 -5.83 -1.98 21.92
CA PRO A 28 -5.79 -1.28 23.20
C PRO A 28 -4.52 -1.55 24.03
N GLU A 29 -3.87 -2.70 23.85
CA GLU A 29 -2.61 -3.03 24.54
C GLU A 29 -1.39 -2.40 23.88
N SER A 30 -1.52 -1.97 22.62
CA SER A 30 -0.42 -1.42 21.83
C SER A 30 -0.36 0.10 21.91
N PHE A 31 -1.51 0.76 21.98
CA PHE A 31 -1.61 2.21 21.85
C PHE A 31 -2.55 2.84 22.86
N ARG A 32 -2.22 4.07 23.26
CA ARG A 32 -3.11 4.99 23.97
C ARG A 32 -3.30 6.24 23.11
N ARG A 33 -4.54 6.66 22.91
CA ARG A 33 -4.82 7.92 22.19
C ARG A 33 -4.26 9.10 22.97
N THR A 34 -3.69 10.07 22.27
CA THR A 34 -3.35 11.39 22.79
C THR A 34 -3.70 12.46 21.77
N ASP A 35 -4.02 13.65 22.24
CA ASP A 35 -4.16 14.85 21.40
C ASP A 35 -2.89 15.72 21.44
N ASP A 36 -1.99 15.47 22.40
CA ASP A 36 -0.65 16.05 22.50
C ASP A 36 0.35 15.34 21.57
N ALA A 37 1.64 15.68 21.68
CA ALA A 37 2.70 14.95 20.98
C ALA A 37 2.61 13.43 21.24
N GLY A 38 2.52 12.64 20.17
CA GLY A 38 2.40 11.18 20.22
C GLY A 38 3.66 10.49 19.74
N ASP A 39 3.99 9.34 20.32
CA ASP A 39 5.07 8.46 19.84
C ASP A 39 4.84 8.04 18.38
N VAL A 40 3.58 7.78 18.02
CA VAL A 40 3.16 7.49 16.64
C VAL A 40 2.14 8.53 16.20
N VAL A 41 2.33 9.07 14.99
CA VAL A 41 1.40 10.05 14.41
C VAL A 41 0.77 9.47 13.15
N VAL A 42 -0.56 9.47 13.11
CA VAL A 42 -1.35 9.12 11.92
C VAL A 42 -1.63 10.39 11.13
N VAL A 43 -1.20 10.43 9.87
CA VAL A 43 -1.35 11.57 8.95
C VAL A 43 -2.27 11.15 7.80
N ALA A 44 -3.20 12.02 7.40
CA ALA A 44 -3.99 11.76 6.20
C ALA A 44 -3.20 12.08 4.94
N GLY A 45 -3.32 11.20 3.94
CA GLY A 45 -2.57 11.22 2.68
C GLY A 45 -3.02 12.21 1.62
N GLY A 46 -3.95 13.13 1.93
CA GLY A 46 -4.32 14.20 1.00
C GLY A 46 -3.22 15.26 0.83
N ASP A 47 -3.47 16.28 0.02
CA ASP A 47 -2.52 17.33 -0.38
C ASP A 47 -1.62 17.80 0.77
N GLY A 48 -0.32 17.90 0.52
CA GLY A 48 0.67 18.35 1.51
C GLY A 48 0.95 17.36 2.65
N TRP A 49 0.51 16.10 2.56
CA TRP A 49 0.75 15.09 3.60
C TRP A 49 2.23 14.90 3.94
N ALA A 50 3.12 14.96 2.94
CA ALA A 50 4.56 14.76 3.15
C ALA A 50 5.17 15.85 4.03
N ALA A 51 4.75 17.10 3.85
CA ALA A 51 5.13 18.21 4.71
C ALA A 51 4.59 18.05 6.14
N ARG A 52 3.31 17.67 6.30
CA ARG A 52 2.72 17.41 7.63
C ARG A 52 3.41 16.24 8.35
N ALA A 53 3.77 15.20 7.62
CA ALA A 53 4.54 14.06 8.11
C ALA A 53 5.93 14.51 8.60
N ARG A 54 6.63 15.33 7.82
CA ARG A 54 7.93 15.92 8.19
C ARG A 54 7.81 16.80 9.45
N ASP A 55 6.77 17.61 9.55
CA ASP A 55 6.54 18.45 10.72
C ASP A 55 6.23 17.61 11.98
N ALA A 56 5.50 16.50 11.83
CA ALA A 56 5.29 15.53 12.92
C ALA A 56 6.58 14.84 13.35
N ALA A 57 7.47 14.48 12.41
CA ALA A 57 8.80 13.97 12.71
C ALA A 57 9.63 15.01 13.50
N ALA A 58 9.64 16.27 13.05
CA ALA A 58 10.33 17.36 13.75
C ALA A 58 9.77 17.62 15.16
N ALA A 59 8.48 17.34 15.39
CA ALA A 59 7.84 17.42 16.70
C ALA A 59 8.15 16.21 17.62
N GLY A 60 8.98 15.27 17.18
CA GLY A 60 9.47 14.15 17.99
C GLY A 60 8.71 12.83 17.82
N ALA A 61 7.90 12.68 16.77
CA ALA A 61 7.30 11.39 16.45
C ALA A 61 8.38 10.32 16.21
N ARG A 62 8.15 9.12 16.73
CA ARG A 62 9.07 7.97 16.59
C ARG A 62 8.73 7.07 15.42
N ALA A 63 7.49 7.13 14.94
CA ALA A 63 7.08 6.58 13.65
C ALA A 63 5.86 7.34 13.12
N LEU A 64 5.67 7.28 11.79
CA LEU A 64 4.56 7.90 11.09
C LEU A 64 3.75 6.83 10.38
N LEU A 65 2.42 6.99 10.38
CA LEU A 65 1.49 6.19 9.60
C LEU A 65 0.71 7.14 8.68
N VAL A 66 0.88 7.02 7.37
CA VAL A 66 0.16 7.86 6.40
C VAL A 66 -0.96 7.06 5.77
N LEU A 67 -2.20 7.52 5.93
CA LEU A 67 -3.38 6.85 5.40
C LEU A 67 -3.63 7.26 3.95
N ASP A 68 -3.68 6.29 3.05
CA ASP A 68 -3.98 6.45 1.61
C ASP A 68 -3.24 7.64 0.97
N PRO A 69 -1.89 7.59 0.90
CA PRO A 69 -1.08 8.69 0.38
C PRO A 69 -1.36 8.99 -1.10
N GLY A 70 -1.74 10.24 -1.34
CA GLY A 70 -1.68 10.95 -2.61
C GLY A 70 -0.26 10.98 -3.20
N PRO A 71 -0.13 11.43 -4.46
CA PRO A 71 1.19 11.72 -4.99
C PRO A 71 1.82 12.88 -4.19
N ALA A 72 3.14 12.94 -4.16
CA ALA A 72 3.86 14.03 -3.51
C ALA A 72 5.11 14.37 -4.33
N ALA A 73 5.56 15.62 -4.24
CA ALA A 73 6.76 16.05 -4.95
C ALA A 73 7.99 15.27 -4.46
N ASP A 74 8.91 14.96 -5.38
CA ASP A 74 10.14 14.22 -5.07
C ASP A 74 10.95 14.89 -3.95
N ALA A 75 11.02 16.23 -3.97
CA ALA A 75 11.70 17.01 -2.96
C ALA A 75 11.08 16.85 -1.56
N ASP A 76 9.75 16.77 -1.47
CA ASP A 76 9.06 16.58 -0.19
C ASP A 76 9.26 15.15 0.35
N LEU A 77 9.22 14.15 -0.54
CA LEU A 77 9.50 12.75 -0.17
C LEU A 77 10.96 12.56 0.26
N ALA A 78 11.90 13.21 -0.43
CA ALA A 78 13.31 13.21 -0.06
C ALA A 78 13.51 13.87 1.32
N ALA A 79 12.92 15.05 1.55
CA ALA A 79 13.00 15.72 2.83
C ALA A 79 12.36 14.91 3.98
N LEU A 80 11.30 14.16 3.70
CA LEU A 80 10.69 13.25 4.67
C LEU A 80 11.60 12.06 4.98
N ALA A 81 12.25 11.47 3.96
CA ALA A 81 13.21 10.39 4.15
C ALA A 81 14.42 10.85 4.97
N ASP A 82 14.93 12.04 4.70
CA ASP A 82 16.07 12.65 5.42
C ASP A 82 15.76 12.95 6.89
N ALA A 83 14.48 13.06 7.27
CA ALA A 83 14.09 13.21 8.67
C ALA A 83 14.39 11.97 9.53
N GLY A 84 14.65 10.81 8.92
CA GLY A 84 15.10 9.59 9.61
C GLY A 84 14.06 8.93 10.51
N VAL A 85 12.81 9.39 10.48
CA VAL A 85 11.69 8.77 11.20
C VAL A 85 11.03 7.72 10.30
N PRO A 86 10.86 6.46 10.76
CA PRO A 86 10.18 5.43 9.99
C PRO A 86 8.77 5.82 9.57
N VAL A 87 8.44 5.63 8.29
CA VAL A 87 7.13 5.96 7.72
C VAL A 87 6.50 4.72 7.12
N VAL A 88 5.30 4.37 7.60
CA VAL A 88 4.45 3.35 7.01
C VAL A 88 3.38 4.03 6.17
N LEU A 89 3.24 3.63 4.91
CA LEU A 89 2.20 4.10 4.02
C LEU A 89 1.07 3.05 4.00
N ASP A 90 -0.05 3.38 4.64
CA ASP A 90 -1.26 2.56 4.67
C ASP A 90 -2.04 2.73 3.36
N VAL A 91 -1.50 2.11 2.33
CA VAL A 91 -2.03 2.08 0.97
C VAL A 91 -3.04 0.93 0.86
N PRO A 92 -4.16 1.09 0.13
CA PRO A 92 -5.10 0.01 -0.11
C PRO A 92 -4.41 -1.30 -0.51
N TRP A 93 -4.80 -2.40 0.13
CA TRP A 93 -4.33 -3.78 -0.08
C TRP A 93 -2.87 -4.12 0.25
N ARG A 94 -1.95 -3.14 0.23
CA ARG A 94 -0.50 -3.37 0.34
C ARG A 94 -0.12 -4.19 1.59
N HIS A 95 -0.76 -3.90 2.71
CA HIS A 95 -0.46 -4.53 4.01
C HIS A 95 -1.42 -5.66 4.39
N ASP A 96 -2.22 -6.18 3.44
CA ASP A 96 -3.06 -7.36 3.67
C ASP A 96 -2.19 -8.57 4.05
N GLU A 97 -2.65 -9.37 5.00
CA GLU A 97 -1.90 -10.54 5.46
C GLU A 97 -1.70 -11.60 4.36
N ALA A 98 -2.63 -11.71 3.40
CA ALA A 98 -2.44 -12.57 2.24
C ALA A 98 -1.27 -12.09 1.36
N VAL A 99 -1.12 -10.77 1.18
CA VAL A 99 0.02 -10.17 0.45
C VAL A 99 1.33 -10.48 1.16
N ARG A 100 1.41 -10.18 2.46
CA ARG A 100 2.64 -10.35 3.25
C ARG A 100 3.10 -11.82 3.30
N ARG A 101 2.16 -12.75 3.40
CA ARG A 101 2.47 -14.19 3.52
C ARG A 101 2.84 -14.84 2.19
N VAL A 102 2.27 -14.38 1.08
CA VAL A 102 2.56 -14.93 -0.25
C VAL A 102 3.78 -14.28 -0.90
N ALA A 103 4.12 -13.03 -0.55
CA ALA A 103 5.22 -12.29 -1.15
C ALA A 103 6.54 -13.09 -1.20
N PRO A 104 7.03 -13.74 -0.12
CA PRO A 104 8.28 -14.53 -0.20
C PRO A 104 8.24 -15.71 -1.19
N ARG A 105 7.05 -16.25 -1.48
CA ARG A 105 6.88 -17.28 -2.53
C ARG A 105 6.91 -16.63 -3.91
N ILE A 106 6.22 -15.51 -4.09
CA ILE A 106 6.21 -14.77 -5.36
C ILE A 106 7.60 -14.23 -5.70
N HIS A 107 8.37 -13.73 -4.73
CA HIS A 107 9.77 -13.30 -4.92
C HIS A 107 10.65 -14.38 -5.58
N ARG A 108 10.41 -15.66 -5.25
CA ARG A 108 11.16 -16.80 -5.82
C ARG A 108 10.70 -17.19 -7.22
N LEU A 109 9.48 -16.80 -7.60
CA LEU A 109 8.89 -17.06 -8.91
C LEU A 109 9.11 -15.89 -9.87
N ALA A 110 9.22 -14.67 -9.34
CA ALA A 110 9.50 -13.46 -10.07
C ALA A 110 10.85 -13.55 -10.77
N ALA A 111 10.81 -13.63 -12.10
CA ALA A 111 11.98 -13.76 -12.94
C ALA A 111 11.77 -12.98 -14.25
N PRO A 112 12.84 -12.61 -14.97
CA PRO A 112 12.73 -12.01 -16.29
C PRO A 112 11.81 -12.82 -17.22
N GLY A 113 10.84 -12.14 -17.83
CA GLY A 113 9.86 -12.77 -18.72
C GLY A 113 8.62 -13.34 -18.05
N ALA A 114 8.54 -13.33 -16.70
CA ALA A 114 7.28 -13.57 -16.01
C ALA A 114 6.28 -12.42 -16.27
N LEU A 115 4.99 -12.74 -16.28
CA LEU A 115 3.91 -11.77 -16.37
C LEU A 115 3.23 -11.62 -15.01
N PHE A 116 3.08 -10.38 -14.54
CA PHE A 116 2.38 -10.03 -13.32
C PHE A 116 1.20 -9.10 -13.65
N GLU A 117 -0.01 -9.58 -13.45
CA GLU A 117 -1.25 -8.84 -13.66
C GLU A 117 -1.82 -8.41 -12.31
N ALA A 118 -2.07 -7.11 -12.15
CA ALA A 118 -2.70 -6.51 -10.99
C ALA A 118 -3.97 -5.79 -11.45
N ARG A 119 -5.12 -6.16 -10.89
CA ARG A 119 -6.42 -5.59 -11.27
C ARG A 119 -7.20 -5.18 -10.03
N ALA A 120 -7.86 -4.03 -10.09
CA ALA A 120 -8.84 -3.62 -9.09
C ALA A 120 -10.15 -3.21 -9.74
N THR A 121 -11.25 -3.47 -9.04
CA THR A 121 -12.53 -2.78 -9.27
C THR A 121 -12.68 -1.65 -8.25
N VAL A 122 -13.22 -0.51 -8.69
CA VAL A 122 -13.50 0.65 -7.84
C VAL A 122 -14.94 1.13 -8.03
N ALA A 123 -15.42 1.94 -7.08
CA ALA A 123 -16.79 2.43 -7.05
C ALA A 123 -16.95 3.78 -7.78
N SER A 124 -15.92 4.64 -7.75
CA SER A 124 -15.91 5.95 -8.41
C SER A 124 -14.80 6.04 -9.46
N THR A 125 -15.03 6.87 -10.48
CA THR A 125 -13.99 7.30 -11.43
C THR A 125 -12.84 8.03 -10.75
N ASP A 126 -13.15 8.75 -9.67
CA ASP A 126 -12.15 9.53 -8.90
C ASP A 126 -11.12 8.64 -8.20
N ASP A 127 -11.46 7.37 -7.98
CA ASP A 127 -10.60 6.39 -7.30
C ASP A 127 -9.61 5.70 -8.27
N LEU A 128 -9.73 5.91 -9.59
CA LEU A 128 -8.97 5.15 -10.59
C LEU A 128 -7.45 5.30 -10.44
N ASP A 129 -6.97 6.53 -10.33
CA ASP A 129 -5.54 6.82 -10.23
C ASP A 129 -4.98 6.35 -8.88
N GLY A 130 -5.74 6.55 -7.79
CA GLY A 130 -5.40 6.07 -6.45
C GLY A 130 -5.31 4.54 -6.39
N ALA A 131 -6.30 3.84 -6.96
CA ALA A 131 -6.30 2.38 -7.04
C ALA A 131 -5.17 1.84 -7.93
N ALA A 132 -4.88 2.47 -9.07
CA ALA A 132 -3.75 2.08 -9.91
C ALA A 132 -2.41 2.26 -9.18
N ARG A 133 -2.24 3.34 -8.41
CA ARG A 133 -1.06 3.52 -7.55
C ARG A 133 -0.98 2.45 -6.47
N ALA A 134 -2.10 2.14 -5.81
CA ALA A 134 -2.16 1.10 -4.78
C ALA A 134 -1.81 -0.30 -5.34
N LEU A 135 -2.33 -0.64 -6.52
CA LEU A 135 -1.98 -1.87 -7.24
C LEU A 135 -0.49 -1.93 -7.58
N ALA A 136 0.10 -0.83 -8.06
CA ALA A 136 1.51 -0.77 -8.41
C ALA A 136 2.42 -0.92 -7.18
N LEU A 137 2.10 -0.23 -6.07
CA LEU A 137 2.84 -0.39 -4.80
C LEU A 137 2.71 -1.81 -4.23
N THR A 138 1.51 -2.40 -4.30
CA THR A 138 1.29 -3.80 -3.87
C THR A 138 2.03 -4.78 -4.78
N THR A 139 2.15 -4.47 -6.07
CA THR A 139 2.97 -5.24 -7.03
C THR A 139 4.44 -5.22 -6.64
N GLN A 140 5.00 -4.05 -6.27
CA GLN A 140 6.39 -3.97 -5.78
C GLN A 140 6.61 -4.87 -4.56
N ALA A 141 5.66 -4.86 -3.61
CA ALA A 141 5.73 -5.71 -2.42
C ALA A 141 5.63 -7.21 -2.75
N LEU A 142 4.72 -7.61 -3.63
CA LEU A 142 4.52 -9.00 -4.03
C LEU A 142 5.69 -9.53 -4.86
N VAL A 143 6.24 -8.73 -5.77
CA VAL A 143 7.36 -9.11 -6.65
C VAL A 143 8.70 -9.00 -5.93
N GLY A 144 8.83 -8.10 -4.95
CA GLY A 144 10.09 -7.87 -4.23
C GLY A 144 11.10 -7.08 -5.07
N SER A 145 10.60 -6.31 -6.05
CA SER A 145 11.40 -5.50 -6.96
C SER A 145 10.66 -4.20 -7.27
N PRO A 146 11.36 -3.06 -7.33
CA PRO A 146 10.73 -1.80 -7.70
C PRO A 146 10.25 -1.86 -9.15
N VAL A 147 9.16 -1.15 -9.43
CA VAL A 147 8.68 -0.87 -10.79
C VAL A 147 9.58 0.22 -11.35
N THR A 148 10.17 -0.02 -12.53
CA THR A 148 11.12 0.92 -13.17
C THR A 148 10.51 1.62 -14.37
N GLU A 149 9.42 1.07 -14.90
CA GLU A 149 8.67 1.64 -16.00
C GLU A 149 7.21 1.25 -15.84
N LEU A 150 6.30 2.23 -15.95
CA LEU A 150 4.87 1.98 -16.03
C LEU A 150 4.21 3.09 -16.87
N SER A 151 3.77 2.73 -18.07
CA SER A 151 3.22 3.66 -19.05
C SER A 151 1.74 3.37 -19.31
N PRO A 152 0.93 4.40 -19.61
CA PRO A 152 -0.47 4.18 -20.00
C PRO A 152 -0.58 3.35 -21.28
N LEU A 153 -1.30 2.25 -21.18
CA LEU A 153 -1.70 1.43 -22.33
C LEU A 153 -3.10 1.82 -22.83
N ALA A 154 -4.02 2.07 -21.89
CA ALA A 154 -5.36 2.55 -22.19
C ALA A 154 -5.89 3.41 -21.04
N ARG A 155 -6.58 4.50 -21.37
CA ARG A 155 -7.34 5.31 -20.43
C ARG A 155 -8.70 5.64 -21.02
N THR A 156 -9.76 5.29 -20.31
CA THR A 156 -11.14 5.69 -20.56
C THR A 156 -11.69 6.33 -19.27
N PRO A 157 -12.89 6.93 -19.28
CA PRO A 157 -13.49 7.47 -18.07
C PRO A 157 -13.62 6.44 -16.93
N ASP A 158 -13.84 5.16 -17.28
CA ASP A 158 -14.11 4.09 -16.32
C ASP A 158 -12.97 3.08 -16.18
N HIS A 159 -11.85 3.28 -16.87
CA HIS A 159 -10.76 2.30 -16.92
C HIS A 159 -9.40 2.97 -17.09
N LEU A 160 -8.46 2.60 -16.24
CA LEU A 160 -7.05 2.91 -16.39
C LEU A 160 -6.26 1.60 -16.49
N MET A 161 -5.50 1.46 -17.57
CA MET A 161 -4.59 0.35 -17.80
C MET A 161 -3.19 0.87 -18.05
N LEU A 162 -2.23 0.35 -17.29
CA LEU A 162 -0.82 0.65 -17.41
C LEU A 162 -0.03 -0.64 -17.65
N THR A 163 1.09 -0.52 -18.35
CA THR A 163 1.99 -1.64 -18.62
C THR A 163 3.44 -1.21 -18.45
N GLY A 164 4.29 -2.14 -18.05
CA GLY A 164 5.71 -1.87 -17.92
C GLY A 164 6.46 -3.00 -17.26
N ARG A 165 7.48 -2.67 -16.48
CA ARG A 165 8.43 -3.66 -15.94
C ARG A 165 8.95 -3.29 -14.55
N THR A 166 9.33 -4.32 -13.81
CA THR A 166 10.16 -4.17 -12.61
C THR A 166 11.65 -4.24 -12.92
N ALA A 167 12.50 -3.78 -12.00
CA ALA A 167 13.96 -3.90 -12.10
C ALA A 167 14.43 -5.35 -12.29
N SER A 168 13.71 -6.33 -11.73
CA SER A 168 13.96 -7.76 -11.91
C SER A 168 13.55 -8.32 -13.28
N GLY A 169 12.96 -7.50 -14.16
CA GLY A 169 12.55 -7.89 -15.52
C GLY A 169 11.17 -8.53 -15.63
N VAL A 170 10.39 -8.59 -14.54
CA VAL A 170 8.98 -9.03 -14.57
C VAL A 170 8.15 -7.99 -15.34
N ILE A 171 7.34 -8.46 -16.28
CA ILE A 171 6.38 -7.64 -17.04
C ILE A 171 5.17 -7.40 -16.14
N VAL A 172 4.76 -6.15 -16.01
CA VAL A 172 3.66 -5.74 -15.11
C VAL A 172 2.53 -5.13 -15.92
N ILE A 173 1.30 -5.56 -15.62
CA ILE A 173 0.07 -4.93 -16.09
C ILE A 173 -0.72 -4.48 -14.87
N VAL A 174 -1.08 -3.20 -14.80
CA VAL A 174 -1.95 -2.63 -13.77
C VAL A 174 -3.26 -2.19 -14.41
N SER A 175 -4.40 -2.58 -13.84
CA SER A 175 -5.72 -2.25 -14.37
C SER A 175 -6.70 -1.87 -13.26
N ALA A 176 -7.09 -0.61 -13.18
CA ALA A 176 -8.19 -0.16 -12.31
C ALA A 176 -9.44 0.11 -13.15
N VAL A 177 -10.60 -0.45 -12.77
CA VAL A 177 -11.86 -0.31 -13.52
C VAL A 177 -13.02 0.07 -12.60
N VAL A 178 -13.87 0.99 -13.04
CA VAL A 178 -15.11 1.35 -12.33
C VAL A 178 -16.16 0.30 -12.60
N THR A 179 -16.84 -0.15 -11.55
CA THR A 179 -17.96 -1.08 -11.68
C THR A 179 -19.13 -0.62 -10.83
N ALA A 180 -20.32 -0.53 -11.41
CA ALA A 180 -21.49 0.07 -10.74
C ALA A 180 -22.04 -0.74 -9.54
N HIS A 181 -21.59 -1.99 -9.33
CA HIS A 181 -22.24 -2.92 -8.37
C HIS A 181 -21.26 -3.78 -7.56
N ALA A 182 -19.94 -3.60 -7.70
CA ALA A 182 -18.97 -4.37 -6.92
C ALA A 182 -18.37 -3.50 -5.81
N HIS A 183 -18.20 -4.11 -4.64
CA HIS A 183 -17.28 -3.56 -3.65
C HIS A 183 -15.87 -3.50 -4.26
N ALA A 184 -15.08 -2.51 -3.84
CA ALA A 184 -13.69 -2.46 -4.25
C ALA A 184 -13.02 -3.81 -3.97
N CYS A 185 -12.23 -4.34 -4.88
CA CYS A 185 -11.48 -5.57 -4.68
C CYS A 185 -10.27 -5.58 -5.59
N ALA A 186 -9.24 -6.33 -5.22
CA ALA A 186 -8.04 -6.46 -6.02
C ALA A 186 -7.67 -7.91 -6.27
N THR A 187 -7.19 -8.20 -7.47
CA THR A 187 -6.60 -9.49 -7.82
C THR A 187 -5.20 -9.29 -8.35
N PHE A 188 -4.32 -10.22 -7.99
CA PHE A 188 -2.94 -10.26 -8.45
C PHE A 188 -2.65 -11.65 -9.00
N ARG A 189 -1.96 -11.72 -10.13
CA ARG A 189 -1.60 -12.98 -10.75
C ARG A 189 -0.18 -12.89 -11.30
N LEU A 190 0.69 -13.78 -10.85
CA LEU A 190 1.97 -14.04 -11.49
C LEU A 190 1.85 -15.30 -12.35
N VAL A 191 2.38 -15.28 -13.57
CA VAL A 191 2.52 -16.45 -14.44
C VAL A 191 3.95 -16.53 -14.96
N VAL A 192 4.59 -17.69 -14.80
CA VAL A 192 5.96 -17.96 -15.25
C VAL A 192 6.14 -19.44 -15.59
N GLY A 193 6.31 -19.76 -16.88
CA GLY A 193 6.42 -21.15 -17.34
C GLY A 193 5.20 -21.98 -16.93
N ASP A 194 5.44 -23.04 -16.15
CA ASP A 194 4.44 -23.95 -15.58
C ASP A 194 4.00 -23.57 -14.15
N ARG A 195 4.41 -22.40 -13.66
CA ARG A 195 4.12 -21.92 -12.30
C ARG A 195 3.25 -20.66 -12.33
N ALA A 196 2.42 -20.52 -11.31
CA ALA A 196 1.59 -19.34 -11.11
C ALA A 196 1.41 -19.02 -9.63
N ALA A 197 1.15 -17.75 -9.33
CA ALA A 197 0.64 -17.33 -8.03
C ALA A 197 -0.61 -16.49 -8.24
N HIS A 198 -1.58 -16.60 -7.33
CA HIS A 198 -2.80 -15.83 -7.37
C HIS A 198 -3.10 -15.26 -5.99
N VAL A 199 -3.54 -14.00 -5.96
CA VAL A 199 -4.01 -13.32 -4.76
C VAL A 199 -5.34 -12.65 -5.07
N ALA A 200 -6.33 -12.82 -4.22
CA ALA A 200 -7.62 -12.16 -4.31
C ALA A 200 -7.92 -11.48 -2.97
N LEU A 201 -8.10 -10.17 -3.01
CA LEU A 201 -8.26 -9.32 -1.84
C LEU A 201 -9.62 -8.61 -1.90
N PRO A 202 -10.40 -8.62 -0.81
CA PRO A 202 -11.68 -7.92 -0.74
C PRO A 202 -11.47 -6.40 -0.64
N ALA A 203 -12.55 -5.67 -0.33
CA ALA A 203 -12.50 -4.24 -0.17
C ALA A 203 -11.49 -3.82 0.91
N PRO A 204 -10.69 -2.78 0.62
CA PRO A 204 -9.76 -2.24 1.61
C PRO A 204 -10.52 -1.79 2.85
N GLY A 205 -9.92 -1.96 4.02
CA GLY A 205 -10.52 -1.59 5.30
C GLY A 205 -11.53 -2.60 5.87
N THR A 206 -11.89 -3.66 5.14
CA THR A 206 -12.65 -4.77 5.71
C THR A 206 -11.72 -5.76 6.44
N ALA A 207 -12.25 -6.49 7.41
CA ALA A 207 -11.56 -7.66 8.00
C ALA A 207 -11.87 -8.96 7.23
N ALA A 208 -12.58 -8.86 6.10
CA ALA A 208 -12.75 -9.99 5.20
C ALA A 208 -11.35 -10.38 4.70
N PRO A 209 -11.01 -11.67 4.71
CA PRO A 209 -9.62 -12.04 4.53
C PRO A 209 -9.28 -12.16 3.04
N GLY A 210 -8.08 -11.72 2.68
CA GLY A 210 -7.47 -12.08 1.41
C GLY A 210 -7.26 -13.59 1.27
N ARG A 211 -7.23 -14.06 0.03
CA ARG A 211 -6.89 -15.44 -0.33
C ARG A 211 -5.67 -15.43 -1.24
N ALA A 212 -4.73 -16.34 -1.01
CA ALA A 212 -3.56 -16.49 -1.84
C ALA A 212 -3.30 -17.96 -2.15
N SER A 213 -2.78 -18.23 -3.33
CA SER A 213 -2.37 -19.58 -3.75
C SER A 213 -1.15 -19.54 -4.65
N VAL A 214 -0.41 -20.64 -4.67
CA VAL A 214 0.68 -20.90 -5.62
C VAL A 214 0.38 -22.20 -6.33
N THR A 215 0.74 -22.28 -7.61
CA THR A 215 0.55 -23.47 -8.45
C THR A 215 1.85 -23.78 -9.15
N ASP A 216 2.22 -25.05 -9.14
CA ASP A 216 3.36 -25.62 -9.85
C ASP A 216 3.03 -27.04 -10.36
N ALA A 217 4.04 -27.77 -10.82
CA ALA A 217 3.89 -29.14 -11.31
C ALA A 217 3.37 -30.13 -10.25
N ALA A 218 3.52 -29.84 -8.95
CA ALA A 218 2.98 -30.67 -7.87
C ALA A 218 1.49 -30.37 -7.57
N GLY A 219 0.97 -29.25 -8.09
CA GLY A 219 -0.42 -28.86 -7.97
C GLY A 219 -0.58 -27.48 -7.36
N ARG A 220 -1.77 -27.21 -6.82
CA ARG A 220 -2.12 -25.94 -6.20
C ARG A 220 -2.01 -26.03 -4.68
N GLU A 221 -1.27 -25.10 -4.09
CA GLU A 221 -1.20 -24.85 -2.66
C GLU A 221 -1.96 -23.56 -2.32
N ASP A 222 -3.00 -23.65 -1.48
CA ASP A 222 -3.67 -22.49 -0.92
C ASP A 222 -3.03 -22.10 0.42
N LEU A 223 -2.77 -20.81 0.62
CA LEU A 223 -2.17 -20.30 1.86
C LEU A 223 -3.22 -20.15 2.97
N PRO A 224 -2.82 -20.29 4.26
CA PRO A 224 -3.70 -20.04 5.38
C PRO A 224 -4.28 -18.62 5.38
N VAL A 225 -5.60 -18.55 5.56
CA VAL A 225 -6.39 -17.32 5.61
C VAL A 225 -6.22 -16.64 6.98
N VAL A 226 -6.07 -15.31 6.99
CA VAL A 226 -5.99 -14.50 8.22
C VAL A 226 -7.02 -13.39 8.17
N PHE A 227 -7.84 -13.31 9.22
CA PHE A 227 -8.86 -12.27 9.38
C PHE A 227 -8.25 -11.04 10.08
N GLU A 228 -7.51 -10.25 9.33
CA GLU A 228 -6.89 -9.01 9.80
C GLU A 228 -6.97 -7.95 8.70
N SER A 229 -7.42 -6.73 9.04
CA SER A 229 -7.49 -5.64 8.07
C SER A 229 -6.10 -5.06 7.79
N GLY A 230 -5.90 -4.54 6.57
CA GLY A 230 -4.67 -3.85 6.18
C GLY A 230 -4.29 -2.71 7.15
N HIS A 231 -5.27 -1.90 7.57
CA HIS A 231 -5.06 -0.81 8.53
C HIS A 231 -4.46 -1.30 9.86
N ARG A 232 -4.96 -2.43 10.39
CA ARG A 232 -4.44 -3.01 11.64
C ARG A 232 -3.01 -3.49 11.46
N THR A 233 -2.71 -4.12 10.33
CA THR A 233 -1.35 -4.53 9.98
C THR A 233 -0.41 -3.33 9.85
N ALA A 234 -0.80 -2.29 9.12
CA ALA A 234 -0.02 -1.07 8.94
C ALA A 234 0.25 -0.36 10.29
N MET A 235 -0.75 -0.27 11.17
CA MET A 235 -0.58 0.32 12.50
C MET A 235 0.35 -0.52 13.40
N ARG A 236 0.33 -1.85 13.27
CA ARG A 236 1.30 -2.73 13.96
C ARG A 236 2.72 -2.56 13.40
N LEU A 237 2.87 -2.38 12.08
CA LEU A 237 4.17 -2.07 11.48
C LEU A 237 4.71 -0.74 12.00
N ALA A 238 3.87 0.30 12.09
CA ALA A 238 4.26 1.59 12.66
C ALA A 238 4.70 1.47 14.13
N ARG A 239 3.98 0.67 14.94
CA ARG A 239 4.38 0.34 16.31
C ARG A 239 5.75 -0.33 16.36
N ASP A 240 5.94 -1.34 15.51
CA ASP A 240 7.16 -2.13 15.50
C ASP A 240 8.36 -1.28 15.04
N ALA A 241 8.15 -0.38 14.07
CA ALA A 241 9.11 0.60 13.62
C ALA A 241 9.47 1.63 14.72
N ALA A 242 8.48 2.14 15.47
CA ALA A 242 8.72 3.03 16.61
C ALA A 242 9.56 2.36 17.73
N HIS A 243 9.53 1.04 17.81
CA HIS A 243 10.38 0.24 18.70
C HIS A 243 11.71 -0.20 18.06
N GLY A 244 12.01 0.21 16.82
CA GLY A 244 13.23 -0.17 16.11
C GLY A 244 13.27 -1.63 15.67
N ARG A 245 12.12 -2.31 15.56
CA ARG A 245 12.03 -3.73 15.19
C ARG A 245 11.93 -3.97 13.68
N CYS A 246 11.60 -2.94 12.92
CA CYS A 246 11.61 -2.97 11.46
C CYS A 246 11.93 -1.58 10.92
N VAL A 247 12.36 -1.54 9.65
CA VAL A 247 12.61 -0.32 8.89
C VAL A 247 11.75 -0.42 7.63
N PRO A 248 10.63 0.33 7.54
CA PRO A 248 9.80 0.36 6.35
C PRO A 248 10.48 1.15 5.23
N ASP A 249 10.41 0.64 4.01
CA ASP A 249 10.93 1.30 2.80
C ASP A 249 9.81 2.03 2.00
N ASP A 250 8.63 2.20 2.61
CA ASP A 250 7.42 2.61 1.90
C ASP A 250 7.55 3.97 1.17
N VAL A 251 8.28 4.93 1.76
CA VAL A 251 8.54 6.24 1.12
C VAL A 251 9.47 6.09 -0.09
N ALA A 252 10.49 5.24 0.00
CA ALA A 252 11.38 4.95 -1.11
C ALA A 252 10.63 4.24 -2.25
N ASP A 253 9.75 3.30 -1.92
CA ASP A 253 8.90 2.61 -2.89
C ASP A 253 7.92 3.55 -3.60
N LEU A 254 7.31 4.49 -2.86
CA LEU A 254 6.45 5.52 -3.45
C LEU A 254 7.25 6.43 -4.38
N ARG A 255 8.39 6.92 -3.91
CA ARG A 255 9.27 7.80 -4.69
C ARG A 255 9.71 7.13 -6.00
N ALA A 256 10.16 5.88 -5.94
CA ALA A 256 10.57 5.10 -7.11
C ALA A 256 9.39 4.91 -8.09
N LEU A 257 8.19 4.60 -7.56
CA LEU A 257 7.00 4.44 -8.40
C LEU A 257 6.62 5.74 -9.11
N LEU A 258 6.62 6.89 -8.42
CA LEU A 258 6.23 8.16 -9.04
C LEU A 258 7.20 8.58 -10.16
N VAL A 259 8.48 8.25 -10.02
CA VAL A 259 9.48 8.42 -11.09
C VAL A 259 9.21 7.47 -12.26
N ALA A 260 8.92 6.20 -11.98
CA ALA A 260 8.69 5.17 -13.00
C ALA A 260 7.34 5.31 -13.72
N ALA A 261 6.37 5.99 -13.10
CA ALA A 261 4.99 6.11 -13.56
C ALA A 261 4.50 7.57 -13.54
N PRO A 262 4.99 8.45 -14.44
CA PRO A 262 4.59 9.87 -14.43
C PRO A 262 3.07 10.10 -14.47
N ALA A 263 2.34 9.22 -15.15
CA ALA A 263 0.87 9.26 -15.21
C ALA A 263 0.16 9.03 -13.86
N LEU A 264 0.87 8.55 -12.83
CA LEU A 264 0.37 8.38 -11.45
C LEU A 264 0.90 9.46 -10.49
N ALA A 265 1.80 10.32 -10.97
CA ALA A 265 2.43 11.40 -10.21
C ALA A 265 1.67 12.73 -10.31
N ASP A 266 0.87 12.91 -11.36
CA ASP A 266 -0.04 14.04 -11.45
C ASP A 266 -1.22 13.83 -10.48
N GLU A 267 -1.53 14.84 -9.66
CA GLU A 267 -2.87 14.93 -9.06
C GLU A 267 -3.86 14.95 -10.22
N ALA A 268 -4.80 14.01 -10.22
CA ALA A 268 -5.86 13.95 -11.21
C ALA A 268 -6.47 15.35 -11.35
N ARG A 269 -6.17 16.04 -12.46
CA ARG A 269 -6.79 17.33 -12.73
C ARG A 269 -8.28 17.05 -12.97
N PRO A 270 -9.18 17.82 -12.35
CA PRO A 270 -10.61 17.72 -12.61
C PRO A 270 -10.94 17.98 -14.08
#